data_AF-A0AAW0CL43-F1
#
_entry.id   AF-A0AAW0CL43-F1
#
_cell.length_a   1.000
_cell.length_b   1.000
_cell.length_c   1.000
_cell.angle_alpha   90.00
_cell.angle_beta   90.00
_cell.angle_gamma   90.00
#
_symmetry.space_group_name_H-M   'P 1'
#
loop_
_entity.id
_entity.type
_entity.pdbx_description
1 polymer ?
#
loop_
_entity_poly.entity_id
_entity_poly.type
_entity_poly.pdbx_seq_one_letter_code
_entity_poly.pdbx_strand_id
1 'polypeptide(L)'
;MERLTSLARVEPPSFPPQLADKDRRKIIRQWQTKMEPTAWIPLACAVCGQKKVKTELADVEFDDDTLALLQNPFLPVETLPTTYNLQAYNNAILYYRALKDTTARASMSACTSCRRELAHGNQPLDSLANFQYYARDELPADVKAALASCTMFDRMMICQARSTKITHLFSKNPSSVLYGSDVTISQRFSRGNVAIIPQDVATLRTLLPP
;
A
#
# COMPACT_ATOMS: atom_id res chain seq x y z
N MET A 1 25.68 61.14 -35.60
CA MET A 1 25.54 61.47 -34.17
C MET A 1 24.44 60.59 -33.59
N GLU A 2 24.77 59.36 -33.22
CA GLU A 2 23.87 58.47 -32.48
C GLU A 2 24.08 58.70 -30.98
N ARG A 3 23.04 59.13 -30.28
CA ARG A 3 23.04 59.25 -28.82
C ARG A 3 22.88 57.85 -28.23
N LEU A 4 23.95 57.28 -27.69
CA LEU A 4 23.91 56.10 -26.84
C LEU A 4 23.12 56.43 -25.56
N THR A 5 21.86 56.00 -25.52
CA THR A 5 21.02 56.02 -24.32
C THR A 5 21.61 55.05 -23.31
N SER A 6 22.24 55.60 -22.27
CA SER A 6 22.71 54.88 -21.08
C SER A 6 21.57 54.06 -20.46
N LEU A 7 21.60 52.74 -20.65
CA LEU A 7 20.68 51.82 -19.98
C LEU A 7 20.99 51.84 -18.47
N ALA A 8 20.04 52.32 -17.67
CA ALA A 8 20.15 52.31 -16.23
C ALA A 8 20.34 50.87 -15.73
N ARG A 9 21.39 50.67 -14.93
CA ARG A 9 21.69 49.38 -14.30
C ARG A 9 20.60 49.12 -13.26
N VAL A 10 19.66 48.22 -13.58
CA VAL A 10 18.68 47.73 -12.60
C VAL A 10 19.45 46.80 -11.66
N GLU A 11 19.57 47.18 -10.39
CA GLU A 11 20.14 46.29 -9.39
C GLU A 11 19.22 45.06 -9.25
N PRO A 12 19.77 43.84 -9.33
CA PRO A 12 18.98 42.64 -9.18
C PRO A 12 18.33 42.65 -7.79
N PRO A 13 17.05 42.24 -7.68
CA PRO A 13 16.40 42.16 -6.39
C PRO A 13 17.21 41.28 -5.44
N SER A 14 17.40 41.73 -4.20
CA SER A 14 18.14 40.97 -3.19
C SER A 14 17.48 39.61 -3.00
N PHE A 15 18.23 38.53 -3.23
CA PHE A 15 17.74 37.16 -3.06
C PHE A 15 18.39 36.52 -1.82
N PRO A 16 17.61 35.96 -0.88
CA PRO A 16 16.13 35.92 -0.85
C PRO A 16 15.51 37.30 -0.52
N PRO A 17 14.25 37.56 -0.95
CA PRO A 17 13.56 38.80 -0.64
C PRO A 17 13.48 39.00 0.88
N GLN A 18 13.77 40.21 1.35
CA GLN A 18 13.63 40.55 2.76
C GLN A 18 12.15 40.60 3.14
N LEU A 19 11.65 39.51 3.73
CA LEU A 19 10.30 39.44 4.26
C LEU A 19 10.17 40.24 5.55
N ALA A 20 9.02 40.89 5.76
CA ALA A 20 8.68 41.50 7.04
C ALA A 20 8.60 40.42 8.15
N ASP A 21 8.91 40.80 9.39
CA ASP A 21 8.94 39.86 10.53
C ASP A 21 7.61 39.11 10.73
N LYS A 22 6.48 39.77 10.44
CA LYS A 22 5.15 39.15 10.49
C LYS A 22 5.04 37.96 9.53
N ASP A 23 5.55 38.10 8.31
CA ASP A 23 5.49 37.04 7.29
C ASP A 23 6.47 35.92 7.61
N ARG A 24 7.67 36.25 8.12
CA ARG A 24 8.63 35.26 8.62
C ARG A 24 8.00 34.38 9.71
N ARG A 25 7.35 34.99 10.71
CA ARG A 25 6.66 34.26 11.79
C ARG A 25 5.50 33.41 11.27
N LYS A 26 4.75 33.89 10.26
CA LYS A 26 3.68 33.11 9.62
C LYS A 26 4.24 31.88 8.93
N ILE A 27 5.32 32.01 8.16
CA ILE A 27 5.99 30.90 7.47
C ILE A 27 6.54 29.90 8.50
N ILE A 28 7.20 30.36 9.56
CA ILE A 28 7.71 29.50 10.63
C ILE A 28 6.58 28.72 11.28
N ARG A 29 5.46 29.37 11.64
CA ARG A 29 4.30 28.68 12.23
C ARG A 29 3.68 27.66 11.28
N GLN A 30 3.48 28.03 10.02
CA GLN A 30 2.96 27.09 9.01
C GLN A 30 3.87 25.87 8.85
N TRP A 31 5.19 26.09 8.84
CA TRP A 31 6.17 25.01 8.80
C TRP A 31 6.13 24.16 10.06
N GLN A 32 6.08 24.77 11.26
CA GLN A 32 5.98 24.06 12.54
C GLN A 32 4.71 23.20 12.63
N THR A 33 3.56 23.73 12.22
CA THR A 33 2.31 22.96 12.16
C THR A 33 2.40 21.83 11.15
N LYS A 34 3.04 22.06 9.98
CA LYS A 34 3.22 21.02 8.96
C LYS A 34 4.23 19.95 9.39
N MET A 35 5.24 20.32 10.19
CA MET A 35 6.29 19.44 10.69
C MET A 35 6.02 18.92 12.11
N GLU A 36 4.82 19.12 12.65
CA GLU A 36 4.46 18.60 13.95
C GLU A 36 4.57 17.07 13.93
N PRO A 37 5.41 16.43 14.77
CA PRO A 37 5.69 14.99 14.65
C PRO A 37 4.44 14.11 14.71
N THR A 38 3.41 14.56 15.41
CA THR A 38 2.10 13.90 15.51
C THR A 38 1.39 13.75 14.15
N ALA A 39 1.61 14.69 13.22
CA ALA A 39 1.05 14.64 11.87
C ALA A 39 1.73 13.58 10.99
N TRP A 40 2.96 13.18 11.34
CA TRP A 40 3.78 12.24 10.58
C TRP A 40 3.75 10.82 11.14
N ILE A 41 3.00 10.58 12.22
CA ILE A 41 2.81 9.22 12.75
C ILE A 41 2.11 8.39 11.68
N PRO A 42 2.78 7.37 11.11
CA PRO A 42 2.18 6.55 10.07
C PRO A 42 1.10 5.67 10.70
N LEU A 43 -0.13 5.82 10.22
CA LEU A 43 -1.27 5.01 10.59
C LEU A 43 -1.61 4.06 9.44
N ALA A 44 -2.23 2.92 9.72
CA ALA A 44 -2.55 1.95 8.68
C ALA A 44 -3.94 2.19 8.08
N CYS A 45 -4.10 1.86 6.80
CA CYS A 45 -5.40 1.71 6.17
C CYS A 45 -5.95 0.30 6.44
N ALA A 46 -7.22 0.21 6.85
CA ALA A 46 -7.91 -1.07 7.09
C ALA A 46 -8.07 -1.90 5.81
N VAL A 47 -8.22 -1.24 4.66
CA VAL A 47 -8.50 -1.92 3.39
C VAL A 47 -7.23 -2.50 2.75
N CYS A 48 -6.14 -1.73 2.68
CA CYS A 48 -4.89 -2.15 2.02
C CYS A 48 -3.73 -2.48 2.98
N GLY A 49 -3.88 -2.24 4.28
CA GLY A 49 -2.82 -2.45 5.28
C GLY A 49 -1.62 -1.49 5.17
N GLN A 50 -1.54 -0.66 4.13
CA GLN A 50 -0.44 0.26 3.93
C GLN A 50 -0.43 1.37 4.98
N LYS A 51 0.78 1.78 5.37
CA LYS A 51 1.01 2.95 6.23
C LYS A 51 0.77 4.24 5.43
N LYS A 52 -0.02 5.15 5.99
CA LYS A 52 -0.39 6.45 5.42
C LYS A 52 -0.25 7.52 6.49
N VAL A 53 -0.09 8.77 6.04
CA VAL A 53 -0.17 9.92 6.95
C VAL A 53 -1.62 10.14 7.37
N LYS A 54 -1.82 10.69 8.57
CA LYS A 54 -3.17 10.88 9.14
C LYS A 54 -4.09 11.67 8.21
N THR A 55 -3.56 12.65 7.47
CA THR A 55 -4.34 13.49 6.54
C THR A 55 -4.90 12.72 5.32
N GLU A 56 -4.35 11.54 5.01
CA GLU A 56 -4.83 10.68 3.92
C GLU A 56 -5.85 9.65 4.38
N LEU A 57 -6.04 9.51 5.70
CA LEU A 57 -6.96 8.56 6.31
C LEU A 57 -8.21 9.30 6.77
N ALA A 58 -9.35 8.64 6.61
CA ALA A 58 -10.58 9.02 7.28
C ALA A 58 -11.16 7.81 7.99
N ASP A 59 -11.75 8.04 9.14
CA ASP A 59 -12.60 7.05 9.79
C ASP A 59 -13.91 6.97 9.02
N VAL A 60 -14.24 5.77 8.56
CA VAL A 60 -15.42 5.49 7.71
C VAL A 60 -16.15 4.26 8.20
N GLU A 61 -17.47 4.29 8.03
CA GLU A 61 -18.35 3.13 8.19
C GLU A 61 -18.80 2.70 6.81
N PHE A 62 -18.31 1.54 6.36
CA PHE A 62 -18.73 0.96 5.08
C PHE A 62 -20.02 0.18 5.27
N ASP A 63 -20.94 0.29 4.31
CA ASP A 63 -22.14 -0.54 4.22
C ASP A 63 -21.81 -2.00 3.85
N ASP A 64 -22.82 -2.87 3.89
CA ASP A 64 -22.62 -4.31 3.62
C ASP A 64 -22.21 -4.60 2.18
N ASP A 65 -22.73 -3.83 1.22
CA ASP A 65 -22.41 -3.95 -0.20
C ASP A 65 -20.93 -3.61 -0.45
N THR A 66 -20.43 -2.55 0.19
CA THR A 66 -19.02 -2.14 0.12
C THR A 66 -18.12 -3.18 0.81
N LEU A 67 -18.54 -3.73 1.95
CA LEU A 67 -17.78 -4.79 2.62
C LEU A 67 -17.75 -6.09 1.81
N ALA A 68 -18.81 -6.40 1.05
CA ALA A 68 -18.84 -7.56 0.15
C ALA A 68 -17.75 -7.48 -0.92
N LEU A 69 -17.42 -6.27 -1.42
CA LEU A 69 -16.30 -6.06 -2.34
C LEU A 69 -14.92 -6.36 -1.71
N LEU A 70 -14.83 -6.42 -0.39
CA LEU A 70 -13.60 -6.68 0.35
C LEU A 70 -13.52 -8.12 0.87
N GLN A 71 -14.38 -9.01 0.40
CA GLN A 71 -14.27 -10.44 0.66
C GLN A 71 -13.28 -11.10 -0.32
N ASN A 72 -12.75 -12.26 0.06
CA ASN A 72 -12.04 -13.15 -0.86
C ASN A 72 -12.39 -14.61 -0.55
N PRO A 73 -13.32 -15.23 -1.30
CA PRO A 73 -13.74 -16.60 -1.06
C PRO A 73 -12.70 -17.65 -1.50
N PHE A 74 -11.62 -17.24 -2.16
CA PHE A 74 -10.56 -18.13 -2.64
C PHE A 74 -9.44 -18.32 -1.61
N LEU A 75 -9.46 -17.59 -0.50
CA LEU A 75 -8.53 -17.82 0.59
C LEU A 75 -8.89 -19.11 1.34
N PRO A 76 -7.92 -19.98 1.66
CA PRO A 76 -8.17 -21.13 2.51
C PRO A 76 -8.72 -20.71 3.87
N VAL A 77 -9.67 -21.47 4.42
CA VAL A 77 -10.39 -21.13 5.67
C VAL A 77 -9.41 -20.98 6.83
N GLU A 78 -8.39 -21.82 6.89
CA GLU A 78 -7.31 -21.80 7.88
C GLU A 78 -6.43 -20.56 7.83
N THR A 79 -6.49 -19.79 6.74
CA THR A 79 -5.75 -18.54 6.61
C THR A 79 -6.56 -17.32 6.97
N LEU A 80 -7.89 -17.43 7.12
CA LEU A 80 -8.77 -16.29 7.39
C LEU A 80 -8.37 -15.58 8.70
N PRO A 81 -8.50 -14.24 8.77
CA PRO A 81 -8.13 -13.49 9.97
C PRO A 81 -8.93 -13.95 11.20
N THR A 82 -8.23 -14.30 12.29
CA THR A 82 -8.85 -14.56 13.61
C THR A 82 -8.60 -13.42 14.59
N THR A 83 -7.87 -12.38 14.17
CA THR A 83 -7.51 -11.21 14.98
C THR A 83 -8.68 -10.25 15.24
N TYR A 84 -9.80 -10.43 14.54
CA TYR A 84 -11.05 -9.69 14.74
C TYR A 84 -12.26 -10.57 14.36
N ASN A 85 -13.45 -10.14 14.76
CA ASN A 85 -14.71 -10.78 14.41
C ASN A 85 -15.03 -10.58 12.93
N LEU A 86 -14.53 -11.51 12.11
CA LEU A 86 -14.68 -11.50 10.66
C LEU A 86 -16.15 -11.41 10.21
N GLN A 87 -17.06 -12.07 10.93
CA GLN A 87 -18.49 -12.07 10.62
C GLN A 87 -19.14 -10.70 10.86
N ALA A 88 -18.73 -9.97 11.90
CA ALA A 88 -19.24 -8.61 12.16
C ALA A 88 -18.93 -7.63 11.02
N TYR A 89 -17.91 -7.94 10.22
CA TYR A 89 -17.47 -7.15 9.07
C TYR A 89 -17.85 -7.80 7.72
N ASN A 90 -18.94 -8.58 7.69
CA ASN A 90 -19.43 -9.27 6.48
C ASN A 90 -18.31 -10.05 5.76
N ASN A 91 -17.47 -10.77 6.51
CA ASN A 91 -16.33 -11.54 6.00
C ASN A 91 -15.30 -10.75 5.18
N ALA A 92 -15.28 -9.41 5.29
CA ALA A 92 -14.28 -8.58 4.63
C ALA A 92 -12.88 -8.85 5.21
N ILE A 93 -11.87 -8.97 4.35
CA ILE A 93 -10.47 -9.15 4.71
C ILE A 93 -9.84 -7.78 4.96
N LEU A 94 -9.65 -7.45 6.24
CA LEU A 94 -9.24 -6.14 6.71
C LEU A 94 -7.99 -6.22 7.61
N TYR A 95 -7.29 -5.09 7.73
CA TYR A 95 -6.19 -4.94 8.66
C TYR A 95 -6.71 -4.53 10.04
N TYR A 96 -6.73 -5.48 10.98
CA TYR A 96 -7.34 -5.31 12.32
C TYR A 96 -6.85 -4.09 13.11
N ARG A 97 -5.57 -3.68 12.96
CA ARG A 97 -5.02 -2.53 13.69
C ARG A 97 -5.57 -1.17 13.23
N ALA A 98 -6.29 -1.15 12.12
CA ALA A 98 -6.97 0.04 11.61
C ALA A 98 -8.49 0.00 11.85
N LEU A 99 -8.99 -1.01 12.56
CA LEU A 99 -10.36 -1.07 13.05
C LEU A 99 -10.45 -0.36 14.42
N LYS A 100 -11.56 0.34 14.68
CA LYS A 100 -11.80 0.95 16.00
C LYS A 100 -12.24 -0.09 17.04
N ASP A 101 -12.93 -1.13 16.60
CA ASP A 101 -13.38 -2.27 17.41
C ASP A 101 -13.08 -3.56 16.62
N THR A 102 -12.52 -4.56 17.28
CA THR A 102 -12.22 -5.86 16.67
C THR A 102 -13.28 -6.91 17.01
N THR A 103 -14.28 -6.58 17.84
CA THR A 103 -15.29 -7.52 18.34
C THR A 103 -16.66 -7.29 17.71
N ALA A 104 -17.02 -6.03 17.49
CA ALA A 104 -18.26 -5.61 16.85
C ALA A 104 -17.97 -4.70 15.64
N ARG A 105 -18.99 -4.49 14.79
CA ARG A 105 -18.88 -3.59 13.65
C ARG A 105 -18.73 -2.16 14.16
N ALA A 106 -17.62 -1.53 13.80
CA ALA A 106 -17.34 -0.13 14.05
C ALA A 106 -16.65 0.52 12.85
N SER A 107 -16.49 1.83 12.90
CA SER A 107 -15.70 2.57 11.92
C SER A 107 -14.26 2.07 11.82
N MET A 108 -13.66 2.30 10.66
CA MET A 108 -12.28 1.91 10.37
C MET A 108 -11.56 3.02 9.61
N SER A 109 -10.25 3.11 9.76
CA SER A 109 -9.44 4.09 9.04
C SER A 109 -9.17 3.60 7.61
N ALA A 110 -9.63 4.34 6.60
CA ALA A 110 -9.41 4.01 5.19
C ALA A 110 -8.74 5.16 4.45
N CYS A 111 -7.79 4.84 3.57
CA CYS A 111 -7.08 5.85 2.78
C CYS A 111 -7.94 6.38 1.63
N THR A 112 -7.63 7.61 1.19
CA THR A 112 -8.37 8.28 0.09
C THR A 112 -8.43 7.44 -1.19
N SER A 113 -7.39 6.70 -1.55
CA SER A 113 -7.42 5.85 -2.75
C SER A 113 -8.40 4.68 -2.60
N CYS A 114 -8.34 3.91 -1.51
CA CYS A 114 -9.27 2.81 -1.28
C CYS A 114 -10.72 3.29 -1.18
N ARG A 115 -10.96 4.41 -0.47
CA ARG A 115 -12.31 4.99 -0.37
C ARG A 115 -12.87 5.38 -1.74
N ARG A 116 -12.03 5.98 -2.61
CA ARG A 116 -12.46 6.38 -3.96
C ARG A 116 -12.86 5.16 -4.79
N GLU A 117 -12.04 4.12 -4.82
CA GLU A 117 -12.36 2.90 -5.58
C GLU A 117 -13.65 2.22 -5.05
N LEU A 118 -13.80 2.12 -3.73
CA LEU A 118 -14.99 1.54 -3.10
C LEU A 118 -16.25 2.36 -3.36
N ALA A 119 -16.16 3.70 -3.37
CA ALA A 119 -17.28 4.57 -3.73
C ALA A 119 -17.72 4.40 -5.20
N HIS A 120 -16.86 3.87 -6.06
CA HIS A 120 -17.20 3.49 -7.43
C HIS A 120 -17.69 2.04 -7.57
N GLY A 121 -17.86 1.31 -6.46
CA GLY A 121 -18.25 -0.10 -6.47
C GLY A 121 -17.13 -1.04 -6.91
N ASN A 122 -15.87 -0.60 -6.85
CA ASN A 122 -14.72 -1.40 -7.27
C ASN A 122 -13.90 -1.86 -6.06
N GLN A 123 -13.42 -3.10 -6.09
CA GLN A 123 -12.41 -3.57 -5.14
C GLN A 123 -11.06 -2.87 -5.44
N PRO A 124 -10.44 -2.18 -4.47
CA PRO A 124 -9.14 -1.54 -4.69
C PRO A 124 -8.04 -2.56 -5.05
N LEU A 125 -7.18 -2.22 -6.02
CA LEU A 125 -6.10 -3.12 -6.47
C LEU A 125 -5.16 -3.54 -5.35
N ASP A 126 -4.83 -2.63 -4.44
CA ASP A 126 -3.94 -2.89 -3.30
C ASP A 126 -4.69 -3.40 -2.06
N SER A 127 -5.98 -3.71 -2.17
CA SER A 127 -6.74 -4.22 -1.03
C SER A 127 -6.19 -5.58 -0.57
N LEU A 128 -6.27 -5.83 0.74
CA LEU A 128 -5.89 -7.13 1.32
C LEU A 128 -6.71 -8.28 0.72
N ALA A 129 -7.98 -8.01 0.43
CA ALA A 129 -8.88 -8.91 -0.27
C ALA A 129 -8.37 -9.33 -1.66
N ASN A 130 -7.66 -8.45 -2.38
CA ASN A 130 -7.08 -8.77 -3.69
C ASN A 130 -5.74 -9.52 -3.59
N PHE A 131 -5.73 -10.62 -2.82
CA PHE A 131 -4.57 -11.51 -2.59
C PHE A 131 -3.33 -10.82 -1.99
N GLN A 132 -3.48 -9.66 -1.35
CA GLN A 132 -2.40 -8.99 -0.63
C GLN A 132 -2.35 -9.39 0.86
N TYR A 133 -3.31 -10.18 1.33
CA TYR A 133 -3.33 -10.71 2.68
C TYR A 133 -2.43 -11.94 2.83
N TYR A 134 -1.44 -11.85 3.72
CA TYR A 134 -0.43 -12.89 3.92
C TYR A 134 -0.65 -13.77 5.15
N ALA A 135 -1.78 -13.60 5.86
CA ALA A 135 -2.12 -14.38 7.06
C ALA A 135 -0.97 -14.50 8.08
N ARG A 136 -0.16 -13.44 8.21
CA ARG A 136 1.05 -13.47 9.07
C ARG A 136 0.71 -13.84 10.51
N ASP A 137 -0.41 -13.33 11.00
CA ASP A 137 -0.89 -13.56 12.35
C ASP A 137 -1.54 -14.95 12.51
N GLU A 138 -1.79 -15.67 11.41
CA GLU A 138 -2.34 -17.04 11.39
C GLU A 138 -1.27 -18.11 11.13
N LEU A 139 -0.03 -17.70 10.86
CA LEU A 139 1.07 -18.64 10.64
C LEU A 139 1.31 -19.55 11.87
N PRO A 140 1.71 -20.82 11.66
CA PRO A 140 2.17 -21.69 12.74
C PRO A 140 3.26 -21.05 13.61
N ALA A 141 3.30 -21.39 14.90
CA ALA A 141 4.17 -20.72 15.87
C ALA A 141 5.67 -20.83 15.54
N ASP A 142 6.09 -22.00 15.06
CA ASP A 142 7.44 -22.27 14.57
C ASP A 142 7.77 -21.40 13.34
N VAL A 143 6.85 -21.27 12.38
CA VAL A 143 7.01 -20.41 11.19
C VAL A 143 7.06 -18.93 11.59
N LYS A 144 6.22 -18.50 12.54
CA LYS A 144 6.26 -17.12 13.09
C LYS A 144 7.60 -16.84 13.76
N ALA A 145 8.10 -17.76 14.57
CA ALA A 145 9.38 -17.62 15.26
C ALA A 145 10.53 -17.56 14.25
N ALA A 146 10.54 -18.44 13.25
CA ALA A 146 11.50 -18.42 12.16
C ALA A 146 11.48 -17.05 11.43
N LEU A 147 10.30 -16.58 11.00
CA LEU A 147 10.14 -15.31 10.29
C LEU A 147 10.54 -14.09 11.15
N ALA A 148 10.29 -14.15 12.46
CA ALA A 148 10.70 -13.12 13.41
C ALA A 148 12.24 -13.07 13.53
N SER A 149 12.90 -14.23 13.56
CA SER A 149 14.36 -14.37 13.63
C SER A 149 15.10 -14.13 12.31
N CYS A 150 14.40 -14.23 11.17
CA CYS A 150 14.98 -13.98 9.85
C CYS A 150 15.62 -12.60 9.75
N THR A 151 16.82 -12.56 9.18
CA THR A 151 17.54 -11.33 8.87
C THR A 151 16.84 -10.54 7.76
N MET A 152 17.24 -9.29 7.55
CA MET A 152 16.77 -8.52 6.41
C MET A 152 17.11 -9.19 5.07
N PHE A 153 18.27 -9.87 4.98
CA PHE A 153 18.67 -10.62 3.79
C PHE A 153 17.74 -11.81 3.52
N ASP A 154 17.39 -12.58 4.55
CA ASP A 154 16.45 -13.70 4.42
C ASP A 154 15.08 -13.20 3.95
N ARG A 155 14.60 -12.09 4.53
CA ARG A 155 13.34 -11.47 4.13
C ARG A 155 13.41 -10.97 2.69
N MET A 156 14.51 -10.33 2.29
CA MET A 156 14.73 -9.91 0.92
C MET A 156 14.77 -11.10 -0.04
N MET A 157 15.43 -12.21 0.32
CA MET A 157 15.43 -13.44 -0.49
C MET A 157 14.05 -14.06 -0.59
N ILE A 158 13.27 -14.12 0.49
CA ILE A 158 11.88 -14.60 0.47
C ILE A 158 11.02 -13.70 -0.43
N CYS A 159 11.15 -12.39 -0.29
CA CYS A 159 10.46 -11.41 -1.13
C CYS A 159 10.89 -11.51 -2.60
N GLN A 160 12.19 -11.66 -2.88
CA GLN A 160 12.73 -11.80 -4.23
C GLN A 160 12.29 -13.12 -4.86
N ALA A 161 12.38 -14.24 -4.16
CA ALA A 161 11.88 -15.54 -4.61
C ALA A 161 10.39 -15.49 -4.93
N ARG A 162 9.59 -14.69 -4.20
CA ARG A 162 8.19 -14.46 -4.53
C ARG A 162 7.99 -13.52 -5.72
N SER A 163 8.87 -12.51 -5.90
CA SER A 163 8.84 -11.63 -7.07
C SER A 163 9.24 -12.34 -8.38
N THR A 164 9.92 -13.49 -8.30
CA THR A 164 10.35 -14.27 -9.48
C THR A 164 9.27 -15.14 -10.12
N LYS A 165 8.05 -15.18 -9.57
CA LYS A 165 6.89 -15.83 -10.21
C LYS A 165 5.71 -14.87 -10.29
N ILE A 166 5.64 -14.09 -11.37
CA ILE A 166 4.35 -13.58 -11.84
C ILE A 166 3.65 -14.75 -12.51
N THR A 167 2.87 -15.49 -11.71
CA THR A 167 2.01 -16.55 -12.25
C THR A 167 0.74 -15.87 -12.74
N HIS A 168 0.69 -15.55 -14.03
CA HIS A 168 -0.59 -15.22 -14.64
C HIS A 168 -1.47 -16.48 -14.58
N LEU A 169 -2.55 -16.44 -13.80
CA LEU A 169 -3.57 -17.47 -13.85
C LEU A 169 -4.34 -17.33 -15.17
N PHE A 170 -3.91 -18.11 -16.17
CA PHE A 170 -4.64 -18.25 -17.42
C PHE A 170 -5.60 -19.43 -17.30
N SER A 171 -6.86 -19.17 -16.95
CA SER A 171 -7.89 -20.20 -16.98
C SER A 171 -8.35 -20.55 -18.40
N LYS A 172 -8.04 -19.67 -19.36
CA LYS A 172 -8.35 -19.85 -20.80
C LYS A 172 -7.23 -20.48 -21.62
N ASN A 173 -6.06 -20.77 -21.05
CA ASN A 173 -4.98 -21.42 -21.77
C ASN A 173 -5.09 -22.95 -21.60
N PRO A 174 -5.34 -23.74 -22.66
CA PRO A 174 -5.44 -25.21 -22.58
C PRO A 174 -4.20 -25.91 -22.02
N SER A 175 -3.03 -25.26 -22.09
CA SER A 175 -1.78 -25.78 -21.53
C SER A 175 -1.55 -25.42 -20.06
N SER A 176 -2.43 -24.62 -19.45
CA SER A 176 -2.37 -24.26 -18.04
C SER A 176 -2.97 -25.38 -17.18
N VAL A 177 -2.33 -25.70 -16.04
CA VAL A 177 -2.88 -26.59 -15.00
C VAL A 177 -4.22 -26.13 -14.45
N LEU A 178 -4.56 -24.86 -14.66
CA LEU A 178 -5.80 -24.22 -14.24
C LEU A 178 -6.79 -24.04 -15.41
N TYR A 179 -6.57 -24.70 -16.55
CA TYR A 179 -7.50 -24.65 -17.66
C TYR A 179 -8.90 -25.14 -17.24
N GLY A 180 -9.93 -24.32 -17.48
CA GLY A 180 -11.30 -24.62 -17.06
C GLY A 180 -11.66 -24.21 -15.63
N SER A 181 -10.72 -23.64 -14.87
CA SER A 181 -11.04 -22.93 -13.62
C SER A 181 -11.84 -21.65 -13.90
N ASP A 182 -12.45 -21.06 -12.86
CA ASP A 182 -13.32 -19.90 -13.00
C ASP A 182 -12.63 -18.77 -13.81
N VAL A 183 -13.36 -18.18 -14.76
CA VAL A 183 -12.83 -17.09 -15.59
C VAL A 183 -12.68 -15.81 -14.77
N THR A 184 -13.40 -15.69 -13.65
CA THR A 184 -13.35 -14.52 -12.75
C THR A 184 -11.99 -14.36 -12.06
N ILE A 185 -11.26 -15.46 -11.82
CA ILE A 185 -9.91 -15.43 -11.25
C ILE A 185 -8.81 -15.13 -12.29
N SER A 186 -9.15 -15.10 -13.58
CA SER A 186 -8.18 -14.84 -14.65
C SER A 186 -7.99 -13.33 -14.86
N GLN A 187 -6.78 -12.84 -14.61
CA GLN A 187 -6.46 -11.45 -14.90
C GLN A 187 -6.54 -11.18 -16.42
N ARG A 188 -7.38 -10.22 -16.80
CA ARG A 188 -7.40 -9.67 -18.16
C ARG A 188 -6.06 -9.01 -18.45
N PHE A 189 -5.49 -9.35 -19.60
CA PHE A 189 -4.24 -8.81 -20.13
C PHE A 189 -4.20 -7.28 -20.04
N SER A 190 -3.52 -6.72 -19.02
CA SER A 190 -3.28 -5.28 -18.91
C SER A 190 -1.96 -4.95 -19.60
N ARG A 191 -2.08 -4.40 -20.81
CA ARG A 191 -0.94 -3.95 -21.62
C ARG A 191 -0.33 -2.72 -20.93
N GLY A 192 0.71 -2.92 -20.12
CA GLY A 192 1.36 -1.82 -19.39
C GLY A 192 2.20 -2.18 -18.16
N ASN A 193 2.25 -3.43 -17.71
CA ASN A 193 3.01 -3.79 -16.50
C ASN A 193 4.30 -4.55 -16.85
N VAL A 194 5.43 -3.90 -16.56
CA VAL A 194 6.78 -4.46 -16.61
C VAL A 194 6.88 -5.66 -15.67
N ALA A 195 7.36 -6.79 -16.17
CA ALA A 195 7.82 -7.92 -15.35
C ALA A 195 9.33 -7.80 -15.13
N ILE A 196 9.75 -7.76 -13.86
CA ILE A 196 11.17 -7.82 -13.48
C ILE A 196 11.62 -9.29 -13.49
N ILE A 197 12.69 -9.55 -14.22
CA ILE A 197 13.26 -10.89 -14.49
C ILE A 197 14.19 -11.29 -13.32
N PRO A 198 14.18 -12.56 -12.86
CA PRO A 198 15.22 -13.06 -11.95
C PRO A 198 16.61 -12.88 -12.56
N GLN A 199 17.53 -12.25 -11.83
CA GLN A 199 18.94 -12.53 -12.08
C GLN A 199 19.18 -14.01 -11.80
N ASP A 200 19.93 -14.65 -12.70
CA ASP A 200 20.36 -16.04 -12.59
C ASP A 200 20.96 -16.31 -11.20
N VAL A 201 20.17 -17.00 -10.37
CA VAL A 201 20.49 -17.29 -8.97
C VAL A 201 21.71 -18.21 -8.86
N ALA A 202 22.02 -18.99 -9.91
CA ALA A 202 23.23 -19.79 -9.98
C ALA A 202 24.47 -18.89 -10.16
N THR A 203 24.38 -17.88 -11.02
CA THR A 203 25.46 -16.89 -11.21
C THR A 203 25.61 -15.96 -9.99
N LEU A 204 24.51 -15.55 -9.35
CA LEU A 204 24.53 -14.69 -8.16
C LEU A 204 25.21 -15.34 -6.95
N ARG A 205 25.04 -16.67 -6.79
CA ARG A 205 25.76 -17.47 -5.78
C ARG A 205 27.28 -17.51 -5.97
N THR A 206 27.78 -17.22 -7.18
CA THR A 206 29.23 -17.14 -7.44
C THR A 206 29.81 -15.74 -7.25
N LEU A 207 28.97 -14.71 -7.16
CA LEU A 207 29.39 -13.30 -7.04
C LEU A 207 29.23 -12.72 -5.63
N LEU A 208 28.36 -13.30 -4.80
CA LEU A 208 28.26 -12.92 -3.40
C LEU A 208 29.23 -13.78 -2.57
N PRO A 209 30.02 -13.17 -1.67
CA PRO A 209 30.88 -13.94 -0.77
C PRO A 209 30.03 -14.85 0.13
N PRO A 210 30.56 -16.04 0.48
CA PRO A 210 29.86 -17.05 1.26
C PRO A 210 29.41 -16.57 2.64
#